data_AF-A0A2E5KKW1-F1
#
_entry.id   AF-A0A2E5KKW1-F1
#
_cell.length_a   1.000
_cell.length_b   1.000
_cell.length_c   1.000
_cell.angle_alpha   90.00
_cell.angle_beta   90.00
_cell.angle_gamma   90.00
#
_symmetry.space_group_name_H-M   'P 1'
#
loop_
_entity.id
_entity.type
_entity.pdbx_description
1 polymer ?
#
loop_
_entity_poly.entity_id
_entity_poly.type
_entity_poly.pdbx_seq_one_letter_code
_entity_poly.pdbx_strand_id
1 'polypeptide(L)'
;MWNICRAAEQLNIKNVLLGSSYNSIGAMGTAARWDKNEVKPPEYFPIDQYQGTRSEDPYSVAKWIGEQVGDAFARRNPDMSIGSMRFNGMWDDDKFRELNKNPISNAWERCQGFWTYLHIKDAATACRMAVTKPKWKGHEKFFLNAKDTMITIDTMEAIKIVYPNVELREEIVGHNAPLKIDLAKEKFGWEPKFSWRDSIFG
;
A
#
# COMPACT_ATOMS: atom_id res chain seq x y z
N MET A 1 13.09 -12.74 3.09
CA MET A 1 13.47 -11.52 3.84
C MET A 1 14.56 -11.79 4.88
N TRP A 2 14.48 -12.88 5.67
CA TRP A 2 15.48 -13.24 6.68
C TRP A 2 16.95 -13.14 6.21
N ASN A 3 17.32 -13.85 5.14
CA ASN A 3 18.70 -13.87 4.65
C ASN A 3 19.24 -12.47 4.30
N ILE A 4 18.39 -11.61 3.72
CA ILE A 4 18.76 -10.25 3.36
C ILE A 4 19.01 -9.40 4.61
N CYS A 5 18.09 -9.43 5.58
CA CYS A 5 18.27 -8.71 6.84
C CYS A 5 19.51 -9.22 7.60
N ARG A 6 19.76 -10.53 7.60
CA ARG A 6 20.93 -11.14 8.26
C ARG A 6 22.23 -10.67 7.63
N ALA A 7 22.32 -10.75 6.31
CA ALA A 7 23.50 -10.29 5.58
C ALA A 7 23.73 -8.78 5.80
N ALA A 8 22.68 -7.97 5.72
CA ALA A 8 22.77 -6.54 5.93
C ALA A 8 23.31 -6.19 7.33
N GLU A 9 22.78 -6.83 8.37
CA GLU A 9 23.26 -6.64 9.74
C GLU A 9 24.74 -7.03 9.89
N GLN A 10 25.15 -8.19 9.35
CA GLN A 10 26.55 -8.67 9.43
C GLN A 10 27.53 -7.75 8.69
N LEU A 11 27.08 -7.10 7.62
CA LEU A 11 27.87 -6.19 6.80
C LEU A 11 27.72 -4.72 7.25
N ASN A 12 27.06 -4.46 8.38
CA ASN A 12 26.80 -3.11 8.89
C ASN A 12 26.06 -2.20 7.89
N ILE A 13 25.22 -2.78 7.04
CA ILE A 13 24.31 -2.07 6.14
C ILE A 13 23.08 -1.64 6.97
N LYS A 14 22.99 -0.35 7.27
CA LYS A 14 21.99 0.19 8.19
C LYS A 14 20.62 0.39 7.56
N ASN A 15 20.54 0.62 6.24
CA ASN A 15 19.28 0.96 5.57
C ASN A 15 18.85 -0.21 4.69
N VAL A 16 17.71 -0.83 5.00
CA VAL A 16 17.20 -2.01 4.27
C VAL A 16 15.74 -1.81 3.93
N LEU A 17 15.40 -1.88 2.65
CA LEU A 17 14.01 -1.87 2.21
C LEU A 17 13.57 -3.28 1.82
N LEU A 18 12.47 -3.72 2.41
CA LEU A 18 11.85 -5.00 2.15
C LEU A 18 10.67 -4.79 1.20
N GLY A 19 10.61 -5.59 0.13
CA GLY A 19 9.47 -5.59 -0.77
C GLY A 19 8.26 -6.27 -0.11
N SER A 20 7.41 -5.50 0.55
CA SER A 20 6.12 -5.96 1.08
C SER A 20 5.02 -5.73 0.03
N SER A 21 3.77 -5.85 0.46
CA SER A 21 2.58 -5.60 -0.34
C SER A 21 1.48 -5.10 0.58
N TYR A 22 0.63 -4.20 0.11
CA TYR A 22 -0.64 -3.90 0.80
C TYR A 22 -1.52 -5.15 1.01
N ASN A 23 -1.31 -6.23 0.25
CA ASN A 23 -1.94 -7.52 0.51
C ASN A 23 -1.58 -8.10 1.89
N SER A 24 -0.48 -7.67 2.52
CA SER A 24 -0.13 -8.09 3.89
C SER A 24 -1.19 -7.69 4.93
N ILE A 25 -2.06 -6.72 4.61
CA ILE A 25 -3.22 -6.34 5.44
C ILE A 25 -4.55 -6.89 4.91
N GLY A 26 -4.51 -7.89 4.02
CA GLY A 26 -5.68 -8.54 3.46
C GLY A 26 -6.21 -7.95 2.15
N ALA A 27 -5.50 -6.98 1.54
CA ALA A 27 -5.89 -6.48 0.21
C ALA A 27 -5.74 -7.56 -0.87
N MET A 28 -6.65 -7.59 -1.85
CA MET A 28 -6.73 -8.55 -2.96
C MET A 28 -6.83 -10.05 -2.58
N GLY A 29 -6.70 -10.38 -1.29
CA GLY A 29 -6.39 -11.71 -0.78
C GLY A 29 -7.57 -12.66 -0.60
N THR A 30 -8.77 -12.31 -1.03
CA THR A 30 -9.88 -13.26 -1.12
C THR A 30 -9.93 -13.82 -2.53
N ALA A 31 -9.15 -14.87 -2.78
CA ALA A 31 -9.18 -15.62 -4.05
C ALA A 31 -10.56 -16.24 -4.36
N ALA A 32 -11.47 -16.30 -3.38
CA ALA A 32 -12.86 -16.64 -3.59
C ALA A 32 -13.75 -15.50 -3.08
N ARG A 33 -14.37 -14.78 -4.01
CA ARG A 33 -15.72 -14.26 -3.78
C ARG A 33 -16.58 -15.50 -3.56
N TRP A 34 -17.15 -15.72 -2.37
CA TRP A 34 -18.19 -16.75 -2.25
C TRP A 34 -19.43 -16.29 -3.01
N ASP A 35 -19.67 -14.97 -3.06
CA ASP A 35 -20.70 -14.33 -3.89
C ASP A 35 -20.24 -13.06 -4.65
N LYS A 36 -20.99 -12.69 -5.72
CA LYS A 36 -20.68 -11.60 -6.66
C LYS A 36 -20.31 -10.26 -5.99
N ASN A 37 -20.95 -9.97 -4.84
CA ASN A 37 -20.84 -8.73 -4.07
C ASN A 37 -20.45 -9.00 -2.62
N GLU A 38 -19.55 -9.95 -2.41
CA GLU A 38 -18.98 -10.21 -1.09
C GLU A 38 -17.51 -9.82 -1.05
N VAL A 39 -17.14 -9.09 0.00
CA VAL A 39 -15.76 -8.69 0.26
C VAL A 39 -15.49 -8.74 1.74
N LYS A 40 -14.27 -9.13 2.11
CA LYS A 40 -13.83 -9.07 3.50
C LYS A 40 -13.40 -7.63 3.81
N PRO A 41 -14.05 -6.96 4.76
CA PRO A 41 -13.73 -5.58 5.07
C PRO A 41 -12.38 -5.45 5.78
N PRO A 42 -11.69 -4.30 5.66
CA PRO A 42 -10.65 -3.91 6.60
C PRO A 42 -11.25 -3.60 7.98
N GLU A 43 -10.41 -3.28 8.96
CA GLU A 43 -10.90 -2.87 10.28
C GLU A 43 -11.52 -1.48 10.25
N TYR A 44 -10.89 -0.57 9.51
CA TYR A 44 -11.30 0.83 9.41
C TYR A 44 -10.81 1.46 8.12
N PHE A 45 -11.41 2.60 7.76
CA PHE A 45 -10.88 3.53 6.78
C PHE A 45 -10.70 4.94 7.37
N PRO A 46 -9.76 5.75 6.83
CA PRO A 46 -8.69 5.33 5.93
C PRO A 46 -7.68 4.41 6.65
N ILE A 47 -7.17 3.40 5.95
CA ILE A 47 -6.21 2.44 6.54
C ILE A 47 -4.85 3.13 6.70
N ASP A 48 -4.22 2.92 7.86
CA ASP A 48 -2.89 3.41 8.17
C ASP A 48 -1.93 2.26 8.53
N GLN A 49 -0.68 2.59 8.85
CA GLN A 49 0.37 1.60 9.17
C GLN A 49 0.06 0.69 10.38
N TYR A 50 -0.91 1.06 11.21
CA TYR A 50 -1.26 0.33 12.43
C TYR A 50 -2.22 -0.82 12.18
N GLN A 51 -2.87 -0.87 11.01
CA GLN A 51 -3.75 -2.00 10.70
C GLN A 51 -2.97 -3.32 10.73
N GLY A 52 -3.54 -4.27 11.47
CA GLY A 52 -3.05 -5.64 11.57
C GLY A 52 -3.15 -6.41 10.25
N THR A 53 -2.58 -7.61 10.25
CA THR A 53 -2.75 -8.50 9.10
C THR A 53 -4.17 -9.04 9.03
N ARG A 54 -4.72 -9.10 7.82
CA ARG A 54 -5.93 -9.86 7.47
C ARG A 54 -5.63 -10.78 6.26
N SER A 55 -4.38 -11.20 6.14
CA SER A 55 -3.88 -12.04 5.05
C SER A 55 -4.48 -13.44 5.11
N GLU A 56 -4.87 -13.98 3.96
CA GLU A 56 -5.50 -15.31 3.88
C GLU A 56 -4.85 -16.21 2.82
N ASP A 57 -4.42 -15.63 1.70
CA ASP A 57 -3.73 -16.38 0.65
C ASP A 57 -2.22 -16.50 0.93
N PRO A 58 -1.54 -17.50 0.35
CA PRO A 58 -0.13 -17.76 0.60
C PRO A 58 0.80 -16.59 0.29
N TYR A 59 0.49 -15.78 -0.74
CA TYR A 59 1.32 -14.63 -1.10
C TYR A 59 1.23 -13.56 -0.02
N SER A 60 0.01 -13.22 0.40
CA SER A 60 -0.25 -12.22 1.45
C SER A 60 0.41 -12.62 2.77
N VAL A 61 0.25 -13.89 3.16
CA VAL A 61 0.90 -14.44 4.37
C VAL A 61 2.42 -14.36 4.28
N ALA A 62 3.02 -14.70 3.13
CA ALA A 62 4.47 -14.60 2.95
C ALA A 62 4.98 -13.15 3.07
N LYS A 63 4.22 -12.17 2.56
CA LYS A 63 4.55 -10.74 2.72
C LYS A 63 4.45 -10.30 4.17
N TRP A 64 3.37 -10.67 4.86
CA TRP A 64 3.19 -10.37 6.28
C TRP A 64 4.29 -10.97 7.16
N ILE A 65 4.63 -12.26 6.99
CA ILE A 65 5.75 -12.90 7.72
C ILE A 65 7.06 -12.16 7.44
N GLY A 66 7.24 -11.67 6.22
CA GLY A 66 8.35 -10.80 5.85
C GLY A 66 8.45 -9.52 6.70
N GLU A 67 7.32 -8.86 6.98
CA GLU A 67 7.26 -7.69 7.88
C GLU A 67 7.66 -8.08 9.32
N GLN A 68 7.24 -9.26 9.80
CA GLN A 68 7.61 -9.76 11.13
C GLN A 68 9.11 -10.05 11.27
N VAL A 69 9.77 -10.46 10.18
CA VAL A 69 11.24 -10.53 10.13
C VAL A 69 11.84 -9.13 10.31
N GLY A 70 11.27 -8.10 9.66
CA GLY A 70 11.67 -6.71 9.87
C GLY A 70 11.60 -6.29 11.34
N ASP A 71 10.49 -6.58 12.02
CA ASP A 71 10.29 -6.28 13.44
C ASP A 71 11.35 -6.96 14.31
N ALA A 72 11.63 -8.24 14.07
CA ALA A 72 12.62 -9.00 14.82
C ALA A 72 14.04 -8.42 14.68
N PHE A 73 14.41 -7.97 13.48
CA PHE A 73 15.71 -7.37 13.23
C PHE A 73 15.84 -5.96 13.79
N ALA A 74 14.79 -5.14 13.69
CA ALA A 74 14.75 -3.83 14.32
C ALA A 74 14.91 -3.91 15.85
N ARG A 75 14.29 -4.91 16.50
CA ARG A 75 14.46 -5.17 17.93
C ARG A 75 15.87 -5.64 18.27
N ARG A 76 16.50 -6.42 17.38
CA ARG A 76 17.85 -6.96 17.59
C ARG A 76 18.93 -5.90 17.38
N ASN A 77 18.77 -5.03 16.38
CA ASN A 77 19.69 -3.95 16.06
C ASN A 77 18.93 -2.62 15.87
N PRO A 78 18.80 -1.82 16.95
CA PRO A 78 18.08 -0.55 16.92
C PRO A 78 18.66 0.51 15.96
N ASP A 79 19.92 0.37 15.53
CA ASP A 79 20.56 1.33 14.63
C ASP A 79 20.17 1.14 13.16
N MET A 80 19.50 0.03 12.83
CA MET A 80 18.98 -0.22 11.49
C MET A 80 17.72 0.61 11.23
N SER A 81 17.57 1.02 9.97
CA SER A 81 16.38 1.63 9.40
C SER A 81 15.81 0.63 8.39
N ILE A 82 14.84 -0.17 8.82
CA ILE A 82 14.19 -1.19 7.98
C ILE A 82 12.83 -0.63 7.54
N GLY A 83 12.55 -0.69 6.24
CA GLY A 83 11.26 -0.26 5.69
C GLY A 83 10.59 -1.37 4.91
N SER A 84 9.43 -1.83 5.36
CA SER A 84 8.57 -2.72 4.58
C SER A 84 7.70 -1.90 3.64
N MET A 85 8.03 -1.93 2.35
CA MET A 85 7.35 -1.15 1.32
C MET A 85 6.10 -1.91 0.87
N ARG A 86 4.92 -1.53 1.35
CA ARG A 86 3.63 -2.10 0.96
C ARG A 86 3.23 -1.51 -0.40
N PHE A 87 3.80 -2.07 -1.46
CA PHE A 87 3.45 -1.68 -2.82
C PHE A 87 2.02 -2.05 -3.14
N ASN A 88 1.35 -1.14 -3.85
CA ASN A 88 0.09 -1.40 -4.52
C ASN A 88 0.29 -2.03 -5.91
N GLY A 89 -0.80 -2.19 -6.67
CA GLY A 89 -0.71 -2.48 -8.10
C GLY A 89 0.13 -1.43 -8.81
N MET A 90 1.37 -1.80 -9.15
CA MET A 90 2.32 -0.94 -9.87
C MET A 90 2.06 -1.01 -11.36
N TRP A 91 1.66 0.11 -11.95
CA TRP A 91 1.33 0.23 -13.36
C TRP A 91 2.22 1.25 -14.05
N ASP A 92 2.36 1.09 -15.36
CA ASP A 92 3.13 1.98 -16.23
C ASP A 92 2.22 3.00 -16.93
N ASP A 93 2.84 3.85 -17.76
CA ASP A 93 2.16 4.91 -18.50
C ASP A 93 1.03 4.34 -19.39
N ASP A 94 1.20 3.15 -19.98
CA ASP A 94 0.21 2.54 -20.88
C ASP A 94 -1.02 2.06 -20.11
N LYS A 95 -0.83 1.45 -18.93
CA LYS A 95 -1.95 1.09 -18.07
C LYS A 95 -2.69 2.30 -17.50
N PHE A 96 -1.99 3.40 -17.22
CA PHE A 96 -2.63 4.65 -16.83
C PHE A 96 -3.49 5.23 -17.97
N ARG A 97 -2.99 5.22 -19.22
CA ARG A 97 -3.77 5.61 -20.42
C ARG A 97 -4.97 4.71 -20.66
N GLU A 98 -4.82 3.41 -20.47
CA GLU A 98 -5.92 2.44 -20.59
C GLU A 98 -7.03 2.75 -19.59
N LEU A 99 -6.68 3.03 -18.34
CA LEU A 99 -7.62 3.40 -17.29
C LEU A 99 -8.26 4.76 -17.56
N ASN A 100 -7.51 5.73 -18.08
CA ASN A 100 -8.05 7.02 -18.48
C ASN A 100 -9.12 6.88 -19.59
N LYS A 101 -8.82 6.08 -20.61
CA LYS A 101 -9.72 5.81 -21.74
C LYS A 101 -10.95 4.99 -21.32
N ASN A 102 -10.79 4.06 -20.40
CA ASN A 102 -11.84 3.16 -19.93
C ASN A 102 -11.91 3.17 -18.39
N PRO A 103 -12.43 4.24 -17.80
CA PRO A 103 -12.39 4.41 -16.36
C PRO A 103 -13.41 3.51 -15.66
N ILE A 104 -13.05 3.02 -14.47
CA ILE A 104 -13.89 2.09 -13.70
C ILE A 104 -14.99 2.88 -12.99
N SER A 105 -16.24 2.62 -13.36
CA SER A 105 -17.41 3.28 -12.76
C SER A 105 -18.23 2.38 -11.84
N ASN A 106 -17.82 1.13 -11.64
CA ASN A 106 -18.49 0.20 -10.73
C ASN A 106 -17.68 0.04 -9.45
N ALA A 107 -18.25 0.41 -8.30
CA ALA A 107 -17.59 0.30 -7.01
C ALA A 107 -17.20 -1.16 -6.64
N TRP A 108 -17.90 -2.17 -7.15
CA TRP A 108 -17.57 -3.58 -6.90
C TRP A 108 -16.37 -4.10 -7.72
N GLU A 109 -15.90 -3.33 -8.69
CA GLU A 109 -14.72 -3.67 -9.47
C GLU A 109 -13.46 -3.22 -8.72
N ARG A 110 -12.47 -4.12 -8.60
CA ARG A 110 -11.21 -3.89 -7.87
C ARG A 110 -11.36 -3.48 -6.39
N CYS A 111 -12.55 -3.64 -5.80
CA CYS A 111 -12.78 -3.26 -4.41
C CYS A 111 -11.89 -4.00 -3.42
N GLN A 112 -11.50 -5.25 -3.70
CA GLN A 112 -10.62 -6.02 -2.81
C GLN A 112 -9.25 -5.34 -2.62
N GLY A 113 -8.81 -4.52 -3.57
CA GLY A 113 -7.61 -3.69 -3.47
C GLY A 113 -7.91 -2.25 -2.99
N PHE A 114 -9.10 -2.00 -2.43
CA PHE A 114 -9.57 -0.70 -1.98
C PHE A 114 -9.48 0.39 -3.06
N TRP A 115 -9.60 0.00 -4.33
CA TRP A 115 -9.47 0.87 -5.51
C TRP A 115 -8.14 1.62 -5.62
N THR A 116 -7.13 1.19 -4.87
CA THR A 116 -5.83 1.83 -4.82
C THR A 116 -4.89 1.26 -5.87
N TYR A 117 -3.95 2.07 -6.32
CA TYR A 117 -3.00 1.76 -7.38
C TYR A 117 -1.76 2.63 -7.19
N LEU A 118 -0.70 2.39 -7.97
CA LEU A 118 0.52 3.18 -7.91
C LEU A 118 1.23 3.21 -9.27
N HIS A 119 1.79 4.36 -9.64
CA HIS A 119 2.65 4.42 -10.82
C HIS A 119 4.04 3.84 -10.53
N ILE A 120 4.63 3.09 -11.46
CA ILE A 120 5.95 2.44 -11.30
C ILE A 120 7.07 3.46 -11.01
N LYS A 121 7.00 4.65 -11.61
CA LYS A 121 7.95 5.74 -11.36
C LYS A 121 7.82 6.28 -9.92
N ASP A 122 6.61 6.35 -9.38
CA ASP A 122 6.40 6.77 -7.99
C ASP A 122 6.95 5.74 -7.01
N ALA A 123 6.74 4.45 -7.26
CA ALA A 123 7.35 3.36 -6.48
C ALA A 123 8.89 3.44 -6.47
N ALA A 124 9.49 3.67 -7.64
CA ALA A 124 10.94 3.80 -7.77
C ALA A 124 11.48 5.00 -6.97
N THR A 125 10.80 6.15 -7.02
CA THR A 125 11.19 7.31 -6.22
C THR A 125 11.05 7.07 -4.73
N ALA A 126 10.00 6.37 -4.28
CA ALA A 126 9.82 5.99 -2.87
C ALA A 126 11.00 5.17 -2.37
N CYS A 127 11.38 4.10 -3.09
CA CYS A 127 12.51 3.25 -2.75
C CYS A 127 13.82 4.05 -2.66
N ARG A 128 14.11 4.89 -3.66
CA ARG A 128 15.31 5.71 -3.67
C ARG A 128 15.35 6.67 -2.48
N MET A 129 14.23 7.32 -2.16
CA MET A 129 14.16 8.29 -1.06
C MET A 129 14.29 7.60 0.30
N ALA A 130 13.56 6.50 0.50
CA ALA A 130 13.56 5.72 1.74
C ALA A 130 14.96 5.13 2.06
N VAL A 131 15.73 4.68 1.05
CA VAL A 131 17.08 4.12 1.30
C VAL A 131 18.16 5.20 1.49
N THR A 132 18.04 6.35 0.81
CA THR A 132 19.09 7.39 0.80
C THR A 132 18.98 8.40 1.93
N LYS A 133 17.76 8.68 2.42
CA LYS A 133 17.52 9.72 3.44
C LYS A 133 16.49 9.28 4.49
N PRO A 134 16.65 8.11 5.15
CA PRO A 134 15.70 7.66 6.16
C PRO A 134 15.74 8.56 7.39
N LYS A 135 14.58 9.04 7.84
CA LYS A 135 14.39 9.74 9.13
C LYS A 135 13.68 8.84 10.16
N TRP A 136 14.01 7.56 10.17
CA TRP A 136 13.52 6.61 11.18
C TRP A 136 14.60 5.61 11.56
N LYS A 137 14.40 4.96 12.72
CA LYS A 137 15.13 3.81 13.21
C LYS A 137 14.14 2.73 13.59
N GLY A 138 14.61 1.49 13.64
CA GLY A 138 13.75 0.32 13.79
C GLY A 138 13.07 -0.05 12.47
N HIS A 139 11.85 -0.60 12.56
CA HIS A 139 11.10 -1.10 11.42
C HIS A 139 9.78 -0.33 11.26
N GLU A 140 9.53 0.14 10.04
CA GLU A 140 8.31 0.83 9.66
C GLU A 140 7.67 0.18 8.42
N LYS A 141 6.35 0.27 8.30
CA LYS A 141 5.56 -0.31 7.23
C LYS A 141 4.89 0.80 6.43
N PHE A 142 5.30 0.99 5.18
CA PHE A 142 4.89 2.14 4.37
C PHE A 142 3.92 1.72 3.29
N PHE A 143 2.70 2.25 3.31
CA PHE A 143 1.84 2.20 2.13
C PHE A 143 2.38 3.11 1.04
N LEU A 144 2.39 2.58 -0.18
CA LEU A 144 2.74 3.32 -1.36
C LEU A 144 1.57 3.19 -2.35
N ASN A 145 0.80 4.26 -2.52
CA ASN A 145 -0.30 4.38 -3.45
C ASN A 145 -0.36 5.80 -4.02
N ALA A 146 -1.06 5.97 -5.13
CA ALA A 146 -1.48 7.27 -5.64
C ALA A 146 -2.37 7.99 -4.61
N LYS A 147 -2.51 9.32 -4.74
CA LYS A 147 -3.34 10.13 -3.83
C LYS A 147 -4.83 9.83 -3.98
N ASP A 148 -5.24 9.29 -5.11
CA ASP A 148 -6.62 9.05 -5.49
C ASP A 148 -6.94 7.57 -5.77
N THR A 149 -8.21 7.27 -6.01
CA THR A 149 -8.70 5.94 -6.40
C THR A 149 -8.79 5.77 -7.91
N MET A 150 -8.71 4.52 -8.37
CA MET A 150 -8.88 4.14 -9.77
C MET A 150 -10.33 4.18 -10.30
N ILE A 151 -11.29 4.51 -9.44
CA ILE A 151 -12.72 4.56 -9.78
C ILE A 151 -13.21 5.98 -9.98
N THR A 152 -14.24 6.17 -10.80
CA THR A 152 -14.85 7.49 -11.04
C THR A 152 -15.82 7.93 -9.96
N ILE A 153 -16.36 6.97 -9.20
CA ILE A 153 -17.25 7.23 -8.07
C ILE A 153 -16.44 7.85 -6.91
N ASP A 154 -17.07 8.75 -6.17
CA ASP A 154 -16.51 9.33 -4.95
C ASP A 154 -16.14 8.25 -3.94
N THR A 155 -15.00 8.37 -3.27
CA THR A 155 -14.47 7.26 -2.45
C THR A 155 -15.42 6.93 -1.29
N MET A 156 -16.05 7.94 -0.69
CA MET A 156 -17.03 7.72 0.39
C MET A 156 -18.31 7.05 -0.10
N GLU A 157 -18.74 7.32 -1.32
CA GLU A 157 -19.89 6.65 -1.93
C GLU A 157 -19.56 5.18 -2.22
N ALA A 158 -18.37 4.91 -2.78
CA ALA A 158 -17.92 3.55 -3.02
C ALA A 158 -17.79 2.72 -1.72
N ILE A 159 -17.29 3.33 -0.64
CA ILE A 159 -17.24 2.71 0.70
C ILE A 159 -18.65 2.39 1.20
N LYS A 160 -19.61 3.31 1.08
CA LYS A 160 -21.01 3.05 1.48
C LYS A 160 -21.63 1.88 0.71
N ILE A 161 -21.30 1.72 -0.57
CA ILE A 161 -21.82 0.64 -1.42
C ILE A 161 -21.21 -0.71 -1.03
N VAL A 162 -19.88 -0.75 -0.83
CA VAL A 162 -19.12 -2.01 -0.76
C VAL A 162 -18.78 -2.42 0.68
N TYR A 163 -18.59 -1.45 1.56
CA TYR A 163 -18.13 -1.61 2.94
C TYR A 163 -19.04 -0.84 3.94
N PRO A 164 -20.38 -1.01 3.88
CA PRO A 164 -21.31 -0.15 4.62
C PRO A 164 -21.14 -0.15 6.14
N ASN A 165 -20.54 -1.20 6.70
CA ASN A 165 -20.39 -1.42 8.14
C ASN A 165 -18.95 -1.21 8.64
N VAL A 166 -18.03 -0.72 7.80
CA VAL A 166 -16.64 -0.48 8.20
C VAL A 166 -16.54 0.83 8.99
N GLU A 167 -15.76 0.82 10.07
CA GLU A 167 -15.49 2.01 10.86
C GLU A 167 -14.81 3.09 10.00
N LEU A 168 -15.37 4.29 10.00
CA LEU A 168 -14.78 5.47 9.39
C LEU A 168 -14.15 6.34 10.48
N ARG A 169 -12.82 6.35 10.54
CA ARG A 169 -12.06 7.16 11.51
C ARG A 169 -11.95 8.61 11.08
N GLU A 170 -11.91 8.84 9.77
CA GLU A 170 -11.78 10.15 9.16
C GLU A 170 -12.60 10.20 7.86
N GLU A 171 -13.04 11.40 7.49
CA GLU A 171 -13.71 11.63 6.21
C GLU A 171 -12.71 11.63 5.06
N ILE A 172 -13.08 10.98 3.95
CA ILE A 172 -12.27 10.92 2.73
C ILE A 172 -12.90 11.85 1.70
N VAL A 173 -12.16 12.89 1.32
CA VAL A 173 -12.67 13.92 0.40
C VAL A 173 -12.52 13.47 -1.05
N GLY A 174 -13.60 13.49 -1.81
CA GLY A 174 -13.59 13.29 -3.25
C GLY A 174 -13.10 11.88 -3.63
N HIS A 175 -12.11 11.84 -4.52
CA HIS A 175 -11.50 10.60 -4.98
C HIS A 175 -10.26 10.18 -4.18
N ASN A 176 -9.98 10.79 -3.02
CA ASN A 176 -8.78 10.47 -2.25
C ASN A 176 -8.72 8.98 -1.87
N ALA A 177 -7.54 8.38 -1.99
CA ALA A 177 -7.34 6.97 -1.69
C ALA A 177 -7.67 6.66 -0.21
N PRO A 178 -8.34 5.53 0.09
CA PRO A 178 -8.64 5.13 1.46
C PRO A 178 -7.44 4.46 2.16
N LEU A 179 -6.21 4.75 1.73
CA LEU A 179 -4.94 4.30 2.30
C LEU A 179 -4.05 5.51 2.57
N LYS A 180 -3.60 5.67 3.82
CA LYS A 180 -2.72 6.75 4.24
C LYS A 180 -1.27 6.53 3.82
N ILE A 181 -0.68 7.55 3.22
CA ILE A 181 0.75 7.62 2.86
C ILE A 181 1.55 8.56 3.77
N ASP A 182 0.92 9.07 4.85
CA ASP A 182 1.49 10.11 5.72
C ASP A 182 2.83 9.72 6.32
N LEU A 183 3.00 8.45 6.70
CA LEU A 183 4.25 7.94 7.26
C LEU A 183 5.41 8.05 6.26
N ALA A 184 5.18 7.79 4.96
CA ALA A 184 6.20 7.92 3.94
C ALA A 184 6.64 9.39 3.74
N LYS A 185 5.67 10.30 3.78
CA LYS A 185 5.91 11.74 3.76
C LYS A 185 6.70 12.20 4.98
N GLU A 186 6.31 11.76 6.18
CA GLU A 186 6.98 12.10 7.43
C GLU A 186 8.42 11.58 7.46
N LYS A 187 8.62 10.30 7.18
CA LYS A 187 9.90 9.61 7.40
C LYS A 187 10.92 9.82 6.28
N PHE A 188 10.49 10.11 5.05
CA PHE A 188 11.42 10.32 3.94
C PHE A 188 10.95 11.31 2.87
N GLY A 189 9.88 12.08 3.14
CA GLY A 189 9.45 13.20 2.29
C GLY A 189 8.82 12.78 0.97
N TRP A 190 8.36 11.53 0.85
CA TRP A 190 7.78 11.04 -0.39
C TRP A 190 6.29 11.34 -0.50
N GLU A 191 5.89 11.75 -1.69
CA GLU A 191 4.51 11.78 -2.15
C GLU A 191 4.47 11.27 -3.60
N PRO A 192 3.42 10.54 -4.00
CA PRO A 192 3.21 10.15 -5.38
C PRO A 192 2.93 11.39 -6.24
N LYS A 193 3.36 11.34 -7.50
CA LYS A 193 3.26 12.45 -8.46
C LYS A 193 2.27 12.19 -9.58
N PHE A 194 1.89 10.93 -9.80
CA PHE A 194 1.08 10.55 -10.95
C PHE A 194 -0.32 10.07 -10.51
N SER A 195 -1.33 10.56 -11.20
CA SER A 195 -2.69 10.01 -11.22
C SER A 195 -3.06 9.60 -12.64
N TRP A 196 -3.88 8.56 -12.80
CA TRP A 196 -4.45 8.21 -14.11
C TRP A 196 -5.30 9.34 -14.71
N ARG A 197 -5.73 10.29 -13.88
CA ARG A 197 -6.50 11.47 -14.25
C ARG A 197 -5.66 12.62 -14.79
N ASP A 198 -4.33 12.53 -14.70
CA ASP A 198 -3.45 13.59 -15.20
C ASP A 198 -3.57 13.69 -16.72
N SER A 199 -3.55 14.92 -17.26
CA SER A 199 -3.70 15.17 -18.70
C SER A 199 -2.63 14.51 -19.57
N ILE A 200 -1.47 14.16 -18.99
CA ILE A 200 -0.40 13.41 -19.68
C ILE A 200 -0.77 11.96 -20.01
N PHE A 201 -1.85 11.44 -19.42
CA PHE A 201 -2.40 10.11 -19.69
C PHE A 201 -3.76 10.14 -20.42
N GLY A 202 -4.25 11.33 -20.80
CA GLY A 202 -5.46 11.52 -21.59
C GLY A 202 -5.30 11.36 -23.10
#